data_AF-A0A7C4XY32-F1
#
_entry.id   AF-A0A7C4XY32-F1
#
_cell.length_a   1.000
_cell.length_b   1.000
_cell.length_c   1.000
_cell.angle_alpha   90.00
_cell.angle_beta   90.00
_cell.angle_gamma   90.00
#
_symmetry.space_group_name_H-M   'P 1'
#
loop_
_entity.id
_entity.type
_entity.pdbx_description
1 polymer ?
#
loop_
_entity_poly.entity_id
_entity_poly.type
_entity_poly.pdbx_seq_one_letter_code
_entity_poly.pdbx_strand_id
1 'polypeptide(L)'
;KDIGSNPVFLNADTHDYILGLTSHLPYVVSLSLFYYLMKKDHGNLFDFAGSGLRDVTRIASGDPMMSYGFVKTNKEKIKGFLAEYIETLKEFLSTIESDDFLHVAEVVKKRRDKIW
;
A
#
# COMPACT_ATOMS: atom_id res chain seq x y z
N LYS A 1 -25.27 -13.36 22.08
CA LYS A 1 -24.55 -12.08 22.28
C LYS A 1 -23.99 -11.70 20.93
N ASP A 2 -24.46 -10.61 20.34
CA ASP A 2 -23.93 -10.11 19.07
C ASP A 2 -22.59 -9.40 19.31
N ILE A 3 -21.65 -9.56 18.38
CA ILE A 3 -20.30 -8.98 18.46
C ILE A 3 -20.22 -7.55 17.90
N GLY A 4 -21.36 -6.92 17.60
CA GLY A 4 -21.44 -5.51 17.16
C GLY A 4 -21.05 -5.27 15.69
N SER A 5 -21.02 -6.29 14.85
CA SER A 5 -20.67 -6.16 13.42
C SER A 5 -21.84 -5.61 12.58
N ASN A 6 -21.52 -4.85 11.54
CA ASN A 6 -22.47 -4.43 10.50
C ASN A 6 -22.14 -5.16 9.17
N PRO A 7 -22.84 -6.26 8.83
CA PRO A 7 -22.51 -7.04 7.64
C PRO A 7 -22.88 -6.29 6.35
N VAL A 8 -22.03 -6.42 5.34
CA VAL A 8 -22.26 -5.91 3.99
C VAL A 8 -22.19 -7.08 3.02
N PHE A 9 -23.16 -7.18 2.11
CA PHE A 9 -23.22 -8.24 1.10
C PHE A 9 -22.65 -7.74 -0.22
N LEU A 10 -21.66 -8.46 -0.74
CA LEU A 10 -21.00 -8.19 -2.01
C LEU A 10 -20.94 -9.51 -2.80
N ASN A 11 -20.94 -9.41 -4.13
CA ASN A 11 -20.53 -10.55 -4.95
C ASN A 11 -18.99 -10.73 -4.84
N ALA A 12 -18.51 -11.93 -5.18
CA ALA A 12 -17.11 -12.29 -5.04
C ALA A 12 -16.16 -11.38 -5.83
N ASP A 13 -16.53 -11.02 -7.07
CA ASP A 13 -15.66 -10.20 -7.92
C ASP A 13 -15.49 -8.78 -7.38
N THR A 14 -16.59 -8.17 -6.92
CA THR A 14 -16.60 -6.85 -6.27
C THR A 14 -15.81 -6.88 -4.96
N HIS A 15 -15.99 -7.92 -4.16
CA HIS A 15 -15.19 -8.12 -2.94
C HIS A 15 -13.69 -8.17 -3.26
N ASP A 16 -13.29 -8.98 -4.24
CA ASP A 16 -11.89 -9.18 -4.61
C ASP A 16 -11.27 -7.91 -5.22
N TYR A 17 -12.05 -7.15 -6.00
CA TYR A 17 -11.62 -5.85 -6.50
C TYR A 17 -11.36 -4.87 -5.34
N ILE A 18 -12.34 -4.71 -4.45
CA ILE A 18 -12.25 -3.77 -3.32
C ILE A 18 -11.08 -4.15 -2.39
N LEU A 19 -10.99 -5.41 -1.94
CA LEU A 19 -9.89 -5.82 -1.07
C LEU A 19 -8.54 -5.85 -1.79
N GLY A 20 -8.53 -6.11 -3.09
CA GLY A 20 -7.33 -5.99 -3.91
C GLY A 20 -6.70 -4.60 -3.82
N LEU A 21 -7.50 -3.54 -3.94
CA LEU A 21 -7.04 -2.15 -3.85
C LEU A 21 -6.87 -1.64 -2.42
N THR A 22 -7.77 -2.00 -1.50
CA THR A 22 -7.82 -1.41 -0.16
C THR A 22 -7.07 -2.20 0.90
N SER A 23 -6.65 -3.43 0.61
CA SER A 23 -5.94 -4.29 1.56
C SER A 23 -4.71 -4.97 0.95
N HIS A 24 -4.86 -5.69 -0.16
CA HIS A 24 -3.77 -6.51 -0.71
C HIS A 24 -2.66 -5.66 -1.32
N LEU A 25 -2.99 -4.68 -2.19
CA LEU A 25 -2.01 -3.77 -2.77
C LEU A 25 -1.25 -2.99 -1.68
N PRO A 26 -1.90 -2.34 -0.69
CA PRO A 26 -1.20 -1.69 0.41
C PRO A 26 -0.20 -2.60 1.12
N TYR A 27 -0.57 -3.85 1.39
CA TYR A 27 0.33 -4.83 2.00
C TYR A 27 1.55 -5.13 1.11
N VAL A 28 1.34 -5.35 -0.20
CA VAL A 28 2.43 -5.61 -1.16
C VAL A 28 3.37 -4.41 -1.26
N VAL A 29 2.84 -3.18 -1.27
CA VAL A 29 3.63 -1.94 -1.29
C VAL A 29 4.44 -1.77 0.00
N SER A 30 3.83 -2.04 1.15
CA SER A 30 4.50 -1.99 2.44
C SER A 30 5.65 -3.01 2.53
N LEU A 31 5.40 -4.26 2.10
CA LEU A 31 6.42 -5.29 1.99
C LEU A 31 7.56 -4.89 1.04
N SER A 32 7.23 -4.39 -0.15
CA SER A 32 8.24 -4.07 -1.17
C SER A 32 9.13 -2.90 -0.74
N LEU A 33 8.55 -1.91 -0.04
CA LEU A 33 9.30 -0.81 0.57
C LEU A 33 10.28 -1.33 1.62
N PHE A 34 9.83 -2.16 2.55
CA PHE A 34 10.72 -2.69 3.59
C PHE A 34 11.80 -3.60 2.99
N TYR A 35 11.44 -4.43 2.01
CA TYR A 35 12.38 -5.28 1.27
C TYR A 35 13.45 -4.45 0.53
N TYR A 36 13.07 -3.32 -0.08
CA TYR A 36 14.02 -2.39 -0.68
C TYR A 36 15.01 -1.83 0.35
N LEU A 37 14.52 -1.40 1.51
CA LEU A 37 15.36 -0.86 2.59
C LEU A 37 16.32 -1.92 3.15
N MET A 38 15.87 -3.16 3.34
CA MET A 38 16.75 -4.27 3.75
C MET A 38 17.93 -4.48 2.80
N LYS A 39 17.73 -4.28 1.50
CA LYS A 39 18.81 -4.38 0.51
C LYS A 39 19.79 -3.20 0.54
N LYS A 40 19.42 -2.09 1.17
CA LYS A 40 20.21 -0.86 1.27
C LYS A 40 20.84 -0.67 2.66
N ASP A 41 20.37 -1.40 3.66
CA ASP A 41 20.92 -1.32 4.99
C ASP A 41 22.33 -1.92 5.04
N HIS A 42 23.27 -1.13 5.55
CA HIS A 42 24.67 -1.50 5.76
C HIS A 42 25.02 -1.55 7.26
N GLY A 43 24.01 -1.61 8.14
CA GLY A 43 24.16 -1.93 9.56
C GLY A 43 23.57 -0.90 10.51
N ASN A 44 23.10 0.25 10.03
CA ASN A 44 22.60 1.34 10.87
C ASN A 44 21.40 2.09 10.25
N LEU A 45 20.89 1.71 9.08
CA LEU A 45 19.82 2.44 8.41
C LEU A 45 18.59 2.55 9.31
N PHE A 46 18.23 1.45 9.97
CA PHE A 46 17.05 1.37 10.80
C PHE A 46 17.18 2.09 12.15
N ASP A 47 18.39 2.44 12.58
CA ASP A 47 18.60 3.27 13.78
C ASP A 47 18.10 4.72 13.56
N PHE A 48 18.06 5.16 12.30
CA PHE A 48 17.53 6.46 11.89
C PHE A 48 16.07 6.40 11.43
N ALA A 49 15.39 5.27 11.62
CA ALA A 49 13.99 5.10 11.22
C ALA A 49 13.04 5.96 12.08
N GLY A 50 12.46 7.00 11.47
CA GLY A 50 11.39 7.79 12.05
C GLY A 50 10.05 7.03 12.16
N SER A 51 9.08 7.63 12.88
CA SER A 51 7.73 7.05 13.04
C SER A 51 7.02 6.84 11.70
N GLY A 52 7.20 7.73 10.73
CA GLY A 52 6.60 7.60 9.40
C GLY A 52 7.00 6.30 8.69
N LEU A 53 8.28 5.89 8.79
CA LEU A 53 8.71 4.61 8.24
C LEU A 53 8.02 3.44 8.96
N ARG A 54 7.96 3.49 10.29
CA ARG A 54 7.27 2.45 11.09
C ARG A 54 5.80 2.33 10.72
N ASP A 55 5.12 3.44 10.47
CA ASP A 55 3.70 3.46 10.15
C ASP A 55 3.41 2.85 8.78
N VAL A 56 4.17 3.24 7.75
CA VAL A 56 3.97 2.75 6.38
C VAL A 56 4.44 1.30 6.19
N THR A 57 5.37 0.82 7.02
CA THR A 57 5.83 -0.58 7.02
C THR A 57 5.17 -1.46 8.08
N ARG A 58 4.30 -0.91 8.93
CA ARG A 58 3.63 -1.66 10.02
C ARG A 58 2.93 -2.91 9.52
N ILE A 59 2.25 -2.83 8.38
CA ILE A 59 1.48 -3.96 7.84
C ILE A 59 2.37 -5.03 7.19
N ALA A 60 3.62 -4.72 6.85
CA ALA A 60 4.60 -5.70 6.37
C ALA A 60 4.94 -6.77 7.43
N SER A 61 4.62 -6.53 8.71
CA SER A 61 4.79 -7.53 9.79
C SER A 61 3.64 -8.56 9.86
N GLY A 62 2.76 -8.60 8.85
CA GLY A 62 1.67 -9.57 8.78
C GLY A 62 2.15 -11.01 8.54
N ASP A 63 1.28 -11.98 8.79
CA ASP A 63 1.58 -13.40 8.61
C ASP A 63 1.86 -13.72 7.12
N PRO A 64 3.06 -14.23 6.77
CA PRO A 64 3.40 -14.62 5.42
C PRO A 64 2.43 -15.64 4.81
N MET A 65 1.90 -16.59 5.59
CA MET A 65 0.98 -17.61 5.09
C MET A 65 -0.37 -17.03 4.69
N MET A 66 -0.88 -16.08 5.48
CA MET A 66 -2.08 -15.32 5.12
C MET A 66 -1.86 -14.56 3.81
N SER A 67 -0.71 -13.88 3.68
CA SER A 67 -0.41 -13.11 2.48
C SER A 67 -0.21 -13.94 1.23
N TYR A 68 0.44 -15.10 1.35
CA TYR A 68 0.52 -16.07 0.28
C TYR A 68 -0.88 -16.52 -0.18
N GLY A 69 -1.79 -16.74 0.77
CA GLY A 69 -3.18 -17.09 0.50
C GLY A 69 -3.88 -16.06 -0.39
N PHE A 70 -3.97 -14.80 0.05
CA PHE A 70 -4.69 -13.79 -0.73
C PHE A 70 -4.00 -13.39 -2.03
N VAL A 71 -2.65 -13.43 -2.09
CA VAL A 71 -1.92 -13.18 -3.34
C VAL A 71 -2.19 -14.29 -4.34
N LYS A 72 -2.28 -15.54 -3.89
CA LYS A 72 -2.58 -16.68 -4.75
C LYS A 72 -4.01 -16.64 -5.27
N THR A 73 -4.99 -16.32 -4.43
CA THR A 73 -6.41 -16.34 -4.82
C THR A 73 -6.82 -15.12 -5.65
N ASN A 74 -6.22 -13.95 -5.40
CA ASN A 74 -6.56 -12.71 -6.10
C ASN A 74 -5.42 -12.20 -7.01
N LYS A 75 -4.63 -13.14 -7.54
CA LYS A 75 -3.36 -12.89 -8.24
C LYS A 75 -3.48 -11.89 -9.39
N GLU A 76 -4.43 -12.11 -10.29
CA GLU A 76 -4.52 -11.31 -11.52
C GLU A 76 -4.91 -9.86 -11.24
N LYS A 77 -5.83 -9.61 -10.31
CA LYS A 77 -6.18 -8.25 -9.90
C LYS A 77 -5.00 -7.56 -9.21
N ILE A 78 -4.34 -8.24 -8.26
CA ILE A 78 -3.16 -7.68 -7.57
C ILE A 78 -2.05 -7.34 -8.57
N LYS A 79 -1.80 -8.20 -9.55
CA LYS A 79 -0.82 -7.94 -10.62
C LYS A 79 -1.19 -6.69 -11.43
N GLY A 80 -2.47 -6.55 -11.82
CA GLY A 80 -2.97 -5.37 -12.53
C GLY A 80 -2.78 -4.10 -11.70
N PHE A 81 -3.26 -4.09 -10.46
CA PHE A 81 -3.14 -2.94 -9.56
C PHE A 81 -1.69 -2.57 -9.24
N LEU A 82 -0.81 -3.57 -9.08
CA LEU A 82 0.61 -3.31 -8.85
C LEU A 82 1.27 -2.68 -10.10
N ALA A 83 0.91 -3.12 -11.30
CA ALA A 83 1.40 -2.51 -12.54
C ALA A 83 0.93 -1.05 -12.67
N GLU A 84 -0.35 -0.78 -12.41
CA GLU A 84 -0.90 0.58 -12.38
C GLU A 84 -0.19 1.46 -11.33
N TYR A 85 0.05 0.92 -10.13
CA TYR A 85 0.75 1.64 -9.07
C TYR A 85 2.21 1.94 -9.45
N ILE A 86 2.88 1.05 -10.19
CA ILE A 86 4.24 1.31 -10.71
C ILE A 86 4.22 2.49 -11.68
N GLU A 87 3.20 2.62 -12.54
CA GLU A 87 3.06 3.81 -13.40
C GLU A 87 2.83 5.07 -12.55
N THR A 88 2.00 5.01 -11.50
CA THR A 88 1.85 6.13 -10.55
C THR A 88 3.19 6.53 -9.90
N LEU A 89 4.04 5.56 -9.53
CA LEU A 89 5.37 5.87 -8.98
C LEU A 89 6.27 6.59 -10.01
N LYS A 90 6.14 6.26 -11.31
CA LYS A 90 6.86 6.95 -12.39
C LYS A 90 6.33 8.37 -12.60
N GLU A 91 5.01 8.57 -12.52
CA GLU A 91 4.41 9.92 -12.55
C GLU A 91 4.94 10.76 -11.38
N PHE A 92 4.97 10.21 -10.17
CA PHE A 92 5.55 10.92 -9.02
C PHE A 92 7.04 11.22 -9.21
N LEU A 93 7.81 10.31 -9.82
CA LEU A 93 9.20 10.58 -10.19
C LEU A 93 9.29 11.79 -11.15
N SER A 94 8.45 11.86 -12.19
CA SER A 94 8.48 12.99 -13.11
C SER A 94 8.11 14.31 -12.44
N THR A 95 7.18 14.31 -11.47
CA THR A 95 6.81 15.53 -10.73
C THR A 95 7.97 16.09 -9.89
N ILE A 96 8.89 15.22 -9.44
CA ILE A 96 10.11 15.62 -8.74
C ILE A 96 11.10 16.24 -9.72
N GLU A 97 11.21 15.68 -10.93
CA GLU A 97 12.10 16.17 -11.99
C GLU A 97 11.63 17.51 -12.58
N SER A 98 10.31 17.78 -12.55
CA SER A 98 9.70 18.98 -13.13
C SER A 98 9.31 20.06 -12.12
N ASP A 99 9.76 19.96 -10.86
CA ASP A 99 9.39 20.86 -9.74
C ASP A 99 7.87 21.00 -9.47
N ASP A 100 7.05 20.03 -9.91
CA ASP A 100 5.57 20.05 -9.76
C ASP A 100 5.09 19.29 -8.49
N PHE A 101 6.01 18.65 -7.78
CA PHE A 101 5.68 17.82 -6.61
C PHE A 101 4.82 18.54 -5.56
N LEU A 102 5.08 19.83 -5.30
CA LEU A 102 4.33 20.60 -4.31
C LEU A 102 2.84 20.68 -4.66
N HIS A 103 2.54 20.96 -5.94
CA HIS A 103 1.16 21.06 -6.41
C HIS A 103 0.42 19.73 -6.22
N VAL A 104 1.03 18.62 -6.64
CA VAL A 104 0.46 17.28 -6.48
C VAL A 104 0.25 16.94 -4.99
N ALA A 105 1.22 17.25 -4.13
CA ALA A 105 1.13 17.01 -2.70
C ALA A 105 -0.04 17.79 -2.05
N GLU A 106 -0.27 19.04 -2.45
CA GLU A 106 -1.40 19.85 -1.97
C GLU A 106 -2.75 19.27 -2.39
N VAL A 107 -2.87 18.83 -3.64
CA VAL A 107 -4.07 18.19 -4.17
C VAL A 107 -4.38 16.90 -3.39
N VAL A 108 -3.37 16.05 -3.19
CA VAL A 108 -3.50 14.80 -2.43
C VAL A 108 -3.89 15.08 -0.98
N LYS A 109 -3.22 16.02 -0.31
CA LYS A 109 -3.54 16.41 1.08
C LYS A 109 -4.99 16.87 1.22
N LYS A 110 -5.42 17.79 0.37
CA LYS A 110 -6.79 18.33 0.38
C LYS A 110 -7.85 17.25 0.19
N ARG A 111 -7.55 16.22 -0.63
CA ARG A 111 -8.47 15.09 -0.82
C ARG A 111 -8.48 14.14 0.38
N ARG A 112 -7.30 13.78 0.91
CA ARG A 112 -7.15 12.88 2.05
C ARG A 112 -7.84 13.41 3.30
N ASP A 113 -7.62 14.68 3.64
CA ASP A 113 -8.15 15.32 4.85
C ASP A 113 -9.67 15.57 4.79
N LYS A 114 -10.32 15.22 3.66
CA LYS A 114 -11.79 15.20 3.54
C LYS A 114 -12.37 13.80 3.74
N ILE A 115 -11.54 12.76 3.64
CA ILE A 115 -11.94 11.36 3.84
C ILE A 115 -11.91 11.04 5.34
N TRP A 116 -10.92 11.60 6.05
CA TRP A 116 -10.66 11.43 7.48
C TRP A 116 -10.57 12.79 8.15
#